data_AF-A0A659UN08-F1
#
_entry.id   AF-A0A659UN08-F1
#
_cell.length_a   1.000
_cell.length_b   1.000
_cell.length_c   1.000
_cell.angle_alpha   90.00
_cell.angle_beta   90.00
_cell.angle_gamma   90.00
#
_symmetry.space_group_name_H-M   'P 1'
#
loop_
_entity.id
_entity.type
_entity.pdbx_description
1 polymer ?
#
loop_
_entity_poly.entity_id
_entity_poly.type
_entity_poly.pdbx_seq_one_letter_code
_entity_poly.pdbx_strand_id
1 'polypeptide(L)' 'GILNLANRLYGGAVADTDGACRLLAGETVTVWQVEGSVPLRFTFENAARLYAEL' A
#
# COMPACT_ATOMS: atom_id res chain seq x y z
N GLY A 1 15.81 0.78 -1.79
CA GLY A 1 14.47 0.15 -1.71
C GLY A 1 13.38 1.20 -1.89
N ILE A 2 12.24 0.85 -2.51
CA ILE A 2 11.09 1.76 -2.63
C ILE A 2 10.42 1.87 -1.26
N LEU A 3 10.51 3.04 -0.63
CA LEU A 3 9.73 3.38 0.56
C LEU A 3 8.30 3.64 0.10
N ASN A 4 7.54 2.57 -0.12
CA ASN A 4 6.11 2.70 -0.33
C ASN A 4 5.52 3.25 0.95
N LEU A 5 4.85 4.39 0.83
CA LEU A 5 4.06 5.03 1.87
C LEU A 5 2.88 4.10 2.22
N ALA A 6 3.19 2.98 2.88
CA ALA A 6 2.26 1.92 3.27
C ALA A 6 1.16 2.44 4.20
N ASN A 7 1.31 3.68 4.68
CA ASN A 7 0.29 4.44 5.41
C ASN A 7 -0.97 4.77 4.60
N ARG A 8 -1.04 4.45 3.29
CA ARG A 8 -2.30 4.53 2.51
C ARG A 8 -2.96 3.17 2.24
N LEU A 9 -2.44 2.07 2.79
CA LEU A 9 -3.04 0.73 2.61
C LEU A 9 -4.23 0.46 3.55
N TYR A 10 -4.70 1.45 4.31
CA TYR A 10 -6.05 1.44 4.86
C TYR A 10 -7.08 1.56 3.72
N GLY A 11 -7.35 0.43 3.04
CA GLY A 11 -8.29 0.35 1.92
C GLY A 11 -7.67 0.44 0.53
N GLY A 12 -6.37 0.19 0.38
CA GLY A 12 -5.71 0.10 -0.94
C GLY A 12 -5.94 -1.25 -1.63
N ALA A 13 -5.96 -1.25 -2.96
CA ALA A 13 -6.05 -2.46 -3.79
C ALA A 13 -4.77 -2.67 -4.62
N VAL A 14 -4.40 -3.92 -4.84
CA VAL A 14 -3.33 -4.32 -5.76
C VAL A 14 -3.99 -4.75 -7.07
N ALA A 15 -3.71 -4.00 -8.13
CA ALA A 15 -4.20 -4.22 -9.48
C ALA A 15 -3.04 -4.17 -10.48
N ASP A 16 -3.21 -4.83 -11.63
CA ASP A 16 -2.36 -4.56 -12.78
C ASP A 16 -2.70 -3.20 -13.40
N THR A 17 -1.97 -2.80 -14.46
CA THR A 17 -2.15 -1.49 -15.08
C THR A 17 -3.57 -1.30 -15.64
N ASP A 18 -4.15 -2.33 -16.27
CA ASP A 18 -5.50 -2.26 -16.83
C ASP A 18 -6.54 -2.09 -15.72
N GLY A 19 -6.50 -2.94 -14.70
CA GLY A 19 -7.40 -2.87 -13.55
C GLY A 19 -7.29 -1.54 -12.80
N ALA A 20 -6.08 -1.00 -12.65
CA ALA A 20 -5.87 0.31 -12.04
C ALA A 20 -6.51 1.44 -12.88
N CYS A 21 -6.35 1.44 -14.20
CA CYS A 21 -6.97 2.43 -15.09
C CYS A 21 -8.50 2.39 -15.01
N ARG A 22 -9.09 1.20 -14.97
CA ARG A 22 -10.55 1.01 -14.85
C ARG A 22 -11.10 1.46 -13.50
N LEU A 23 -10.38 1.18 -12.41
CA LEU A 23 -10.71 1.70 -11.08
C LEU A 23 -10.68 3.24 -11.04
N LEU A 24 -9.69 3.87 -11.67
CA LEU A 24 -9.60 5.33 -11.78
C LEU A 24 -10.74 5.94 -12.61
N ALA A 25 -11.27 5.18 -13.58
CA ALA A 25 -12.46 5.54 -14.35
C ALA A 25 -13.78 5.31 -13.59
N GLY A 26 -13.74 4.78 -12.37
CA GLY A 26 -14.90 4.50 -11.52
C GLY A 26 -15.59 3.17 -11.81
N GLU A 27 -14.96 2.27 -12.56
CA GLU A 27 -15.47 0.92 -12.78
C GLU A 27 -15.24 0.02 -11.56
N THR A 28 -16.05 -1.04 -11.46
CA THR A 28 -15.82 -2.14 -10.52
C THR A 28 -14.90 -3.18 -11.14
N VAL A 29 -13.80 -3.51 -10.45
CA VAL A 29 -12.83 -4.53 -10.87
C VAL A 29 -12.55 -5.47 -9.70
N THR A 30 -12.45 -6.78 -9.97
CA THR A 30 -11.99 -7.76 -8.98
C THR A 30 -10.48 -7.63 -8.80
N VAL A 31 -10.06 -7.20 -7.62
CA VAL A 31 -8.67 -6.95 -7.25
C VAL A 31 -8.41 -7.49 -5.86
N TRP A 32 -7.14 -7.79 -5.54
CA TRP A 32 -6.80 -8.10 -4.16
C TRP A 32 -6.80 -6.81 -3.35
N GLN A 33 -7.54 -6.79 -2.24
CA GLN A 33 -7.60 -5.67 -1.32
C GLN A 33 -7.05 -6.09 0.04
N VAL A 34 -6.36 -5.17 0.72
CA VAL A 34 -6.02 -5.36 2.13
C VAL A 34 -7.33 -5.40 2.94
N GLU A 35 -7.61 -6.55 3.56
CA GLU A 35 -8.69 -6.68 4.52
C GLU A 35 -8.18 -6.32 5.93
N GLY A 36 -8.59 -5.14 6.41
CA GLY A 36 -8.31 -4.67 7.77
C GLY A 36 -7.07 -3.79 7.92
N SER A 37 -6.71 -3.52 9.17
CA SER A 37 -5.57 -2.66 9.52
C SER A 37 -4.28 -3.46 9.45
N VAL A 38 -3.36 -3.11 8.54
CA VAL A 38 -1.99 -3.63 8.65
C VAL A 38 -1.35 -2.99 9.88
N PRO A 39 -0.82 -3.77 10.84
CA PRO A 39 -0.16 -3.19 12.00
C PRO A 39 1.01 -2.33 11.54
N LEU A 40 1.11 -1.11 12.10
CA LEU A 40 2.27 -0.25 11.91
C LEU A 40 3.52 -0.98 12.40
N ARG A 41 4.30 -1.52 11.46
CA ARG A 41 5.55 -2.23 11.75
C ARG A 41 6.66 -1.29 12.24
N PHE A 42 6.46 0.01 12.07
CA PHE A 42 7.47 1.02 12.32
C PHE A 42 6.92 2.12 13.20
N THR A 43 7.73 2.56 14.16
CA THR A 43 7.50 3.74 14.98
C THR A 43 8.36 4.88 14.46
N PHE A 44 8.06 6.11 14.89
CA PHE A 44 8.92 7.27 14.59
C PHE A 44 10.39 7.00 14.99
N GLU A 45 10.60 6.30 16.10
CA GLU A 45 11.91 6.03 16.66
C GLU A 45 12.73 5.01 15.84
N ASN A 46 12.07 4.04 15.19
CA ASN A 46 12.78 2.95 14.52
C ASN A 46 12.84 3.09 12.98
N ALA A 47 11.98 3.92 12.39
CA ALA A 47 11.83 4.01 10.93
C ALA A 47 13.12 4.45 10.23
N ALA A 48 13.82 5.46 10.77
CA ALA A 48 15.05 5.99 10.15
C ALA A 48 16.19 4.96 10.16
N ARG A 49 16.37 4.24 11.27
CA ARG A 49 17.40 3.21 11.40
C ARG A 49 17.15 2.04 10.44
N LEU A 50 15.91 1.53 10.41
CA LEU A 50 15.54 0.41 9.55
C LEU A 50 15.63 0.77 8.06
N TYR A 51 15.41 2.03 7.69
CA TYR A 51 15.60 2.49 6.30
C TYR A 51 17.08 2.51 5.90
N ALA A 52 17.97 2.91 6.79
CA ALA A 52 19.41 2.95 6.52
C ALA A 52 20.06 1.56 6.40
N GLU A 53 19.41 0.52 6.93
CA GLU A 53 19.87 -0.87 6.88
C GLU A 53 19.44 -1.62 5.59
N LEU A 54 18.67 -0.97 4.69
CA LEU A 54 18.22 -1.49 3.39
C LEU A 54 19.15 -1.11 2.24
#